data_AF-A0A2C9K645-F1
#
_entry.id   AF-A0A2C9K645-F1
#
_cell.length_a   1.000
_cell.length_b   1.000
_cell.length_c   1.000
_cell.angle_alpha   90.00
_cell.angle_beta   90.00
_cell.angle_gamma   90.00
#
_symmetry.space_group_name_H-M   'P 1'
#
loop_
_entity.id
_entity.type
_entity.pdbx_description
1 polymer ?
#
loop_
_entity_poly.entity_id
_entity_poly.type
_entity_poly.pdbx_seq_one_letter_code
_entity_poly.pdbx_strand_id
1 'polypeptide(L)'
;MDKIFHLIEQRFKGQSGIIYCFNRKESEEVSSNLESRGIKSSCYHALMPAPYRNIVHRQWLSGDIQVVVATVAFGMGIDKPDVRFVIHHSISKSIENFYQESGRAGRDGQRSDCIVLYRLADVIRQSSMVFTEQTGLPKLYGIVQYCIDVAKCRRALIAPHFGEVWESAHCNKMCDHCASTQYQVKIKDVTQFIKKLLSTLDAAPRVTPAKLLDAWYGADPAGVK
;
A
#
# COMPACT_ATOMS: atom_id res chain seq x y z
N MET A 1 1.53 -10.51 8.25
CA MET A 1 2.76 -10.24 9.02
C MET A 1 3.95 -11.06 8.54
N ASP A 2 3.85 -12.37 8.40
CA ASP A 2 5.01 -13.23 8.07
C ASP A 2 5.75 -12.82 6.79
N LYS A 3 5.01 -12.43 5.74
CA LYS A 3 5.61 -11.91 4.50
C LYS A 3 6.52 -10.70 4.73
N ILE A 4 6.11 -9.75 5.56
CA ILE A 4 6.92 -8.55 5.87
C ILE A 4 8.17 -8.96 6.64
N PHE A 5 8.01 -9.79 7.68
CA PHE A 5 9.12 -10.30 8.47
C PHE A 5 10.16 -10.99 7.58
N HIS A 6 9.75 -11.93 6.73
CA HIS A 6 10.67 -12.64 5.83
C HIS A 6 11.35 -11.72 4.81
N LEU A 7 10.66 -10.71 4.28
CA LEU A 7 11.30 -9.71 3.41
C LEU A 7 12.43 -8.98 4.15
N ILE A 8 12.18 -8.57 5.39
CA ILE A 8 13.17 -7.84 6.20
C ILE A 8 14.33 -8.76 6.57
N GLU A 9 14.06 -9.99 6.98
CA GLU A 9 15.09 -10.94 7.42
C GLU A 9 15.96 -11.46 6.27
N GLN A 10 15.39 -11.68 5.10
CA GLN A 10 16.07 -12.36 3.99
C GLN A 10 16.66 -11.37 2.97
N ARG A 11 15.87 -10.35 2.57
CA ARG A 11 16.27 -9.42 1.50
C ARG A 11 16.82 -8.10 2.02
N PHE A 12 16.28 -7.61 3.13
CA PHE A 12 16.61 -6.29 3.66
C PHE A 12 17.35 -6.31 5.00
N LYS A 13 18.01 -7.42 5.33
CA LYS A 13 18.66 -7.61 6.62
C LYS A 13 19.70 -6.51 6.86
N GLY A 14 19.57 -5.80 7.97
CA GLY A 14 20.47 -4.69 8.34
C GLY A 14 20.31 -3.43 7.48
N GLN A 15 19.35 -3.38 6.55
CA GLN A 15 19.09 -2.21 5.72
C GLN A 15 17.95 -1.38 6.31
N SER A 16 18.05 -0.06 6.22
CA SER A 16 17.02 0.86 6.71
C SER A 16 15.78 0.86 5.82
N GLY A 17 14.60 0.90 6.43
CA GLY A 17 13.34 0.98 5.69
C GLY A 17 12.21 1.64 6.45
N ILE A 18 11.10 1.84 5.73
CA ILE A 18 9.87 2.43 6.24
C ILE A 18 8.71 1.48 5.92
N ILE A 19 7.77 1.33 6.85
CA ILE A 19 6.49 0.65 6.61
C ILE A 19 5.36 1.66 6.81
N TYR A 20 4.60 1.94 5.78
CA TYR A 20 3.42 2.80 5.86
C TYR A 20 2.15 2.01 6.16
N CYS A 21 1.47 2.39 7.24
CA CYS A 21 0.22 1.81 7.73
C CYS A 21 -0.95 2.79 7.58
N PHE A 22 -2.17 2.26 7.55
CA PHE A 22 -3.38 3.08 7.36
C PHE A 22 -3.69 3.95 8.57
N ASN A 23 -3.51 3.43 9.78
CA ASN A 23 -3.80 4.16 11.03
C ASN A 23 -2.78 3.86 12.13
N ARG A 24 -2.95 4.56 13.25
CA ARG A 24 -2.07 4.50 14.43
C ARG A 24 -2.01 3.10 15.03
N LYS A 25 -3.17 2.48 15.25
CA LYS A 25 -3.30 1.14 15.81
C LYS A 25 -2.54 0.12 14.97
N GLU A 26 -2.68 0.17 13.64
CA GLU A 26 -1.91 -0.69 12.75
C GLU A 26 -0.40 -0.44 12.85
N SER A 27 0.04 0.82 12.96
CA SER A 27 1.48 1.10 13.09
C SER A 27 2.06 0.57 14.40
N GLU A 28 1.30 0.61 15.49
CA GLU A 28 1.68 0.04 16.78
C GLU A 28 1.70 -1.49 16.72
N GLU A 29 0.65 -2.13 16.20
CA GLU A 29 0.54 -3.59 16.07
C GLU A 29 1.63 -4.17 15.16
N VAL A 30 1.89 -3.53 14.01
CA VAL A 30 2.93 -3.97 13.07
C VAL A 30 4.32 -3.81 13.69
N SER A 31 4.61 -2.69 14.38
CA SER A 31 5.88 -2.49 15.09
C SER A 31 6.08 -3.56 16.17
N SER A 32 5.09 -3.74 17.06
CA SER A 32 5.17 -4.69 18.16
C SER A 32 5.38 -6.13 17.67
N ASN A 33 4.72 -6.52 16.57
CA ASN A 33 4.89 -7.84 15.99
C ASN A 33 6.30 -8.03 15.41
N LEU A 34 6.88 -7.01 14.76
CA LEU A 34 8.26 -7.07 14.26
C LEU A 34 9.28 -7.11 15.39
N GLU A 35 9.10 -6.29 16.43
CA GLU A 35 9.94 -6.27 17.63
C GLU A 35 9.93 -7.64 18.35
N SER A 36 8.75 -8.26 18.49
CA SER A 36 8.61 -9.59 19.10
C SER A 36 9.36 -10.70 18.33
N ARG A 37 9.75 -10.43 17.08
CA ARG A 37 10.49 -11.34 16.20
C ARG A 37 11.95 -10.90 16.01
N GLY A 38 12.44 -9.96 16.83
CA GLY A 38 13.83 -9.53 16.84
C GLY A 38 14.21 -8.48 15.79
N ILE A 39 13.24 -7.92 15.05
CA ILE A 39 13.49 -6.79 14.16
C ILE A 39 13.52 -5.51 15.00
N LYS A 40 14.58 -4.71 14.86
CA LYS A 40 14.66 -3.38 15.48
C LYS A 40 13.72 -2.43 14.76
N SER A 41 12.48 -2.31 15.23
CA SER A 41 11.49 -1.39 14.67
C SER A 41 10.87 -0.49 15.73
N SER A 42 10.32 0.65 15.33
CA SER A 42 9.49 1.48 16.21
C SER A 42 8.34 2.10 15.43
N CYS A 43 7.21 2.30 16.12
CA CYS A 43 6.08 3.02 15.55
C CYS A 43 6.33 4.54 15.47
N TYR A 44 5.67 5.22 14.53
CA TYR A 44 5.64 6.68 14.43
C TYR A 44 4.27 7.17 13.96
N HIS A 45 3.59 7.96 14.78
CA HIS A 45 2.35 8.62 14.37
C HIS A 45 2.10 9.95 15.10
N ALA A 46 1.18 10.76 14.57
CA ALA A 46 0.93 12.13 15.04
C ALA A 46 0.55 12.25 16.54
N LEU A 47 -0.11 11.23 17.11
CA LEU A 47 -0.47 11.24 18.55
C LEU A 47 0.68 10.89 19.51
N MET A 48 1.87 10.49 19.01
CA MET A 48 3.00 10.27 19.90
C MET A 48 3.52 11.61 20.44
N PRO A 49 3.90 11.69 21.73
CA PRO A 49 4.51 12.90 22.27
C PRO A 49 5.77 13.27 21.47
N ALA A 50 5.96 14.57 21.26
CA ALA A 50 7.08 15.07 20.44
C ALA A 50 8.47 14.55 20.87
N PRO A 51 8.80 14.43 22.18
CA PRO A 51 10.07 13.85 22.61
C PRO A 51 10.29 12.42 22.09
N TYR A 52 9.25 11.58 22.14
CA TYR A 52 9.34 10.20 21.63
C TYR A 52 9.50 10.17 20.11
N ARG A 53 8.76 11.02 19.38
CA ARG A 53 8.93 11.15 17.91
C ARG A 53 10.36 11.53 17.54
N ASN A 54 10.99 12.43 18.30
CA ASN A 54 12.38 12.84 18.08
C ASN A 54 13.38 11.70 18.39
N ILE A 55 13.12 10.91 19.44
CA ILE A 55 13.95 9.74 19.78
C ILE A 55 13.91 8.71 18.64
N VAL A 56 12.71 8.34 18.18
CA VAL A 56 12.53 7.38 17.07
C VAL A 56 13.21 7.89 15.81
N HIS A 57 13.01 9.16 15.47
CA HIS A 57 13.63 9.76 14.29
C HIS A 57 15.15 9.69 14.37
N ARG A 58 15.75 10.10 15.50
CA ARG A 58 17.20 10.07 15.70
C ARG A 58 17.77 8.65 15.65
N GLN A 59 17.14 7.70 16.32
CA GLN A 59 17.57 6.29 16.34
C GLN A 59 17.48 5.63 14.96
N TRP A 60 16.50 6.00 14.15
CA TRP A 60 16.42 5.51 12.78
C TRP A 60 17.45 6.17 11.86
N LEU A 61 17.73 7.46 12.04
CA LEU A 61 18.80 8.15 11.32
C LEU A 61 20.19 7.54 11.61
N SER A 62 20.48 7.25 12.89
CA SER A 62 21.74 6.61 13.32
C SER A 62 21.86 5.13 12.96
N GLY A 63 20.75 4.48 12.57
CA GLY A 63 20.71 3.04 12.27
C GLY A 63 20.51 2.14 13.50
N ASP A 64 20.27 2.72 14.69
CA ASP A 64 19.90 1.96 15.89
C ASP A 64 18.57 1.21 15.71
N ILE A 65 17.64 1.83 14.97
CA ILE A 65 16.39 1.23 14.52
C ILE A 65 16.50 0.97 13.02
N GLN A 66 16.21 -0.26 12.61
CA GLN A 66 16.21 -0.65 11.20
C GLN A 66 14.96 -0.12 10.48
N VAL A 67 13.78 -0.23 11.12
CA VAL A 67 12.50 0.02 10.45
C VAL A 67 11.62 0.99 11.25
N VAL A 68 11.18 2.07 10.61
CA VAL A 68 10.11 2.91 11.16
C VAL A 68 8.78 2.45 10.58
N VAL A 69 7.84 2.11 11.46
CA VAL A 69 6.47 1.72 11.11
C VAL A 69 5.55 2.91 11.36
N ALA A 70 5.02 3.54 10.32
CA ALA A 70 4.42 4.85 10.44
C ALA A 70 3.09 5.02 9.72
N THR A 71 2.32 6.01 10.17
CA THR A 71 1.28 6.62 9.34
C THR A 71 1.88 7.71 8.45
N VAL A 72 1.05 8.33 7.61
CA VAL A 72 1.43 9.50 6.78
C VAL A 72 2.04 10.67 7.57
N ALA A 73 1.91 10.67 8.90
CA ALA A 73 2.56 11.65 9.77
C ALA A 73 4.10 11.61 9.69
N PHE A 74 4.69 10.47 9.32
CA PHE A 74 6.12 10.35 9.09
C PHE A 74 6.45 10.80 7.66
N GLY A 75 6.47 12.11 7.45
CA GLY A 75 6.61 12.67 6.10
C GLY A 75 7.41 13.97 5.96
N MET A 76 7.21 14.94 6.85
CA MET A 76 7.95 16.21 6.79
C MET A 76 9.31 16.08 7.47
N GLY A 77 10.38 16.55 6.82
CA GLY A 77 11.71 16.63 7.40
C GLY A 77 12.51 15.33 7.47
N ILE A 78 12.03 14.25 6.84
CA ILE A 78 12.80 13.01 6.70
C ILE A 78 13.72 13.16 5.49
N ASP A 79 15.02 13.07 5.75
CA ASP A 79 16.06 13.11 4.73
C ASP A 79 17.17 12.10 5.02
N LYS A 80 16.79 10.82 5.17
CA LYS A 80 17.75 9.72 5.23
C LYS A 80 18.07 9.27 3.80
N PRO A 81 19.32 9.38 3.32
CA PRO A 81 19.65 9.07 1.92
C PRO A 81 19.56 7.56 1.62
N ASP A 82 19.85 6.74 2.62
CA ASP A 82 20.10 5.30 2.50
C ASP A 82 18.90 4.40 2.84
N VAL A 83 17.68 4.86 2.57
CA VAL A 83 16.46 4.05 2.73
C VAL A 83 16.38 3.02 1.60
N ARG A 84 16.48 1.73 1.93
CA ARG A 84 16.52 0.62 0.95
C ARG A 84 15.18 0.04 0.60
N PHE A 85 14.20 0.17 1.49
CA PHE A 85 12.85 -0.27 1.18
C PHE A 85 11.78 0.63 1.80
N VAL A 86 10.69 0.77 1.07
CA VAL A 86 9.42 1.31 1.57
C VAL A 86 8.34 0.27 1.30
N ILE A 87 7.66 -0.17 2.36
CA ILE A 87 6.55 -1.12 2.27
C ILE A 87 5.25 -0.41 2.65
N HIS A 88 4.29 -0.37 1.75
CA HIS A 88 2.92 0.03 2.06
C HIS A 88 2.17 -1.17 2.59
N HIS A 89 2.00 -1.26 3.91
CA HIS A 89 1.18 -2.30 4.57
C HIS A 89 -0.28 -2.20 4.15
N SER A 90 -0.75 -0.98 3.86
CA SER A 90 -2.07 -0.67 3.34
C SER A 90 -1.90 0.33 2.19
N ILE A 91 -2.78 0.30 1.19
CA ILE A 91 -2.71 1.24 0.07
C ILE A 91 -2.80 2.70 0.54
N SER A 92 -2.09 3.59 -0.14
CA SER A 92 -2.20 5.04 0.06
C SER A 92 -3.58 5.56 -0.35
N LYS A 93 -3.88 6.83 -0.06
CA LYS A 93 -5.14 7.46 -0.47
C LYS A 93 -5.21 7.76 -1.98
N SER A 94 -4.06 7.90 -2.62
CA SER A 94 -3.93 8.28 -4.01
C SER A 94 -2.56 7.90 -4.58
N ILE A 95 -2.40 8.04 -5.90
CA ILE A 95 -1.10 7.85 -6.56
C ILE A 95 -0.09 8.92 -6.13
N GLU A 96 -0.54 10.15 -5.91
CA GLU A 96 0.33 11.25 -5.49
C GLU A 96 0.89 10.99 -4.07
N ASN A 97 0.04 10.54 -3.15
CA ASN A 97 0.48 10.10 -1.82
C ASN A 97 1.47 8.93 -1.92
N PHE A 98 1.13 7.90 -2.69
CA PHE A 98 2.00 6.75 -2.89
C PHE A 98 3.36 7.17 -3.46
N TYR A 99 3.39 8.05 -4.46
CA TYR A 99 4.62 8.55 -5.08
C TYR A 99 5.50 9.31 -4.07
N GLN A 100 4.91 10.21 -3.27
CA GLN A 100 5.66 10.95 -2.24
C GLN A 100 6.18 10.05 -1.11
N GLU A 101 5.40 9.07 -0.69
CA GLU A 101 5.75 8.12 0.36
C GLU A 101 6.85 7.15 -0.11
N SER A 102 6.69 6.57 -1.30
CA SER A 102 7.65 5.65 -1.92
C SER A 102 8.96 6.35 -2.30
N GLY A 103 8.89 7.61 -2.75
CA GLY A 103 10.05 8.45 -3.10
C GLY A 103 10.98 8.83 -1.93
N ARG A 104 10.74 8.29 -0.74
CA ARG A 104 11.70 8.35 0.39
C ARG A 104 12.81 7.31 0.26
N ALA A 105 12.59 6.28 -0.53
CA ALA A 105 13.58 5.26 -0.80
C ALA A 105 14.66 5.78 -1.76
N GLY A 106 15.93 5.37 -1.58
CA GLY A 106 16.95 5.52 -2.62
C GLY A 106 17.39 6.95 -2.93
N ARG A 107 17.37 7.87 -1.97
CA ARG A 107 17.80 9.27 -2.18
C ARG A 107 19.30 9.43 -2.43
N ASP A 108 20.09 8.42 -2.09
CA ASP A 108 21.49 8.25 -2.48
C ASP A 108 21.69 7.82 -3.95
N GLY A 109 20.61 7.66 -4.72
CA GLY A 109 20.65 7.17 -6.10
C GLY A 109 20.91 5.66 -6.22
N GLN A 110 21.04 4.95 -5.10
CA GLN A 110 21.24 3.50 -5.10
C GLN A 110 19.90 2.76 -5.22
N ARG A 111 19.97 1.50 -5.66
CA ARG A 111 18.78 0.66 -5.82
C ARG A 111 18.03 0.53 -4.50
N SER A 112 16.72 0.72 -4.58
CA SER A 112 15.79 0.55 -3.48
C SER A 112 14.48 -0.06 -3.98
N ASP A 113 13.70 -0.61 -3.06
CA ASP A 113 12.46 -1.32 -3.37
C ASP A 113 11.24 -0.63 -2.76
N CYS A 114 10.21 -0.44 -3.57
CA CYS A 114 8.91 0.06 -3.11
C CYS A 114 7.87 -1.06 -3.32
N ILE A 115 7.25 -1.52 -2.25
CA ILE A 115 6.37 -2.70 -2.24
C ILE A 115 5.01 -2.30 -1.69
N VAL A 116 3.93 -2.57 -2.42
CA VAL A 116 2.55 -2.34 -1.95
C VAL A 116 1.86 -3.67 -1.65
N LEU A 117 1.35 -3.83 -0.44
CA LEU A 117 0.51 -4.96 -0.06
C LEU A 117 -0.96 -4.62 -0.30
N TYR A 118 -1.48 -5.02 -1.46
CA TYR A 118 -2.86 -4.75 -1.83
C TYR A 118 -3.83 -5.74 -1.17
N ARG A 119 -4.89 -5.21 -0.55
CA ARG A 119 -6.03 -5.97 -0.03
C ARG A 119 -7.32 -5.22 -0.36
N LEU A 120 -8.35 -5.94 -0.82
CA LEU A 120 -9.65 -5.33 -1.14
C LEU A 120 -10.27 -4.59 0.07
N ALA A 121 -10.08 -5.12 1.29
CA ALA A 121 -10.57 -4.50 2.51
C ALA A 121 -10.00 -3.09 2.75
N ASP A 122 -8.78 -2.81 2.28
CA ASP A 122 -8.17 -1.49 2.41
C ASP A 122 -8.86 -0.46 1.51
N VAL A 123 -9.38 -0.89 0.35
CA VAL A 123 -10.17 -0.02 -0.54
C VAL A 123 -11.40 0.50 0.18
N ILE A 124 -12.16 -0.39 0.83
CA ILE A 124 -13.39 -0.03 1.56
C ILE A 124 -13.06 0.96 2.68
N ARG A 125 -12.01 0.67 3.46
CA ARG A 125 -11.58 1.51 4.57
C ARG A 125 -11.09 2.89 4.11
N GLN A 126 -10.33 2.95 3.02
CA GLN A 126 -9.87 4.21 2.45
C GLN A 126 -11.02 5.00 1.85
N SER A 127 -11.98 4.35 1.19
CA SER A 127 -13.18 5.00 0.64
C SER A 127 -13.93 5.78 1.71
N SER A 128 -14.09 5.20 2.91
CA SER A 128 -14.70 5.91 4.05
C SER A 128 -13.89 7.12 4.51
N MET A 129 -12.54 7.05 4.47
CA MET A 129 -11.67 8.14 4.90
C MET A 129 -11.68 9.32 3.92
N VAL A 130 -11.72 9.04 2.61
CA VAL A 130 -11.65 10.06 1.56
C VAL A 130 -13.03 10.55 1.12
N PHE A 131 -14.11 10.02 1.70
CA PHE A 131 -15.49 10.30 1.29
C PHE A 131 -15.86 11.79 1.34
N THR A 132 -15.33 12.52 2.33
CA THR A 132 -15.58 13.96 2.49
C THR A 132 -14.67 14.84 1.62
N GLU A 133 -13.65 14.25 0.98
CA GLU A 133 -12.73 14.96 0.11
C GLU A 133 -13.35 15.06 -1.30
N GLN A 134 -13.48 16.27 -1.87
CA GLN A 134 -14.15 16.48 -3.17
C GLN A 134 -13.62 15.56 -4.30
N THR A 135 -12.32 15.27 -4.29
CA THR A 135 -11.65 14.41 -5.29
C THR A 135 -11.13 13.11 -4.68
N GLY A 136 -11.57 12.77 -3.47
CA GLY A 136 -11.05 11.64 -2.69
C GLY A 136 -11.27 10.29 -3.36
N LEU A 137 -12.52 9.97 -3.72
CA LEU A 137 -12.86 8.69 -4.36
C LEU A 137 -12.18 8.52 -5.75
N PRO A 138 -12.22 9.51 -6.67
CA PRO A 138 -11.47 9.41 -7.92
C PRO A 138 -9.98 9.15 -7.72
N LYS A 139 -9.34 9.84 -6.77
CA LYS A 139 -7.91 9.65 -6.45
C LYS A 139 -7.62 8.26 -5.87
N LEU A 140 -8.49 7.77 -5.00
CA LEU A 140 -8.40 6.41 -4.47
C LEU A 140 -8.51 5.36 -5.57
N TYR A 141 -9.44 5.54 -6.51
CA TYR A 141 -9.56 4.61 -7.64
C TYR A 141 -8.33 4.61 -8.55
N GLY A 142 -7.57 5.71 -8.62
CA GLY A 142 -6.26 5.73 -9.27
C GLY A 142 -5.26 4.74 -8.66
N ILE A 143 -5.09 4.74 -7.34
CA ILE A 143 -4.18 3.79 -6.67
C ILE A 143 -4.74 2.35 -6.70
N VAL A 144 -6.06 2.17 -6.69
CA VAL A 144 -6.67 0.85 -6.90
C VAL A 144 -6.33 0.33 -8.30
N GLN A 145 -6.51 1.15 -9.34
CA GLN A 145 -6.15 0.79 -10.72
C GLN A 145 -4.68 0.42 -10.83
N TYR A 146 -3.79 1.20 -10.21
CA TYR A 146 -2.37 0.86 -10.13
C TYR A 146 -2.13 -0.52 -9.51
N CYS A 147 -2.82 -0.87 -8.42
CA CYS A 147 -2.60 -2.13 -7.72
C CYS A 147 -3.14 -3.36 -8.49
N ILE A 148 -4.28 -3.22 -9.18
CA ILE A 148 -4.94 -4.33 -9.89
C ILE A 148 -4.45 -4.51 -11.33
N ASP A 149 -3.72 -3.54 -11.88
CA ASP A 149 -3.10 -3.69 -13.19
C ASP A 149 -2.11 -4.87 -13.17
N VAL A 150 -2.10 -5.63 -14.26
CA VAL A 150 -1.33 -6.89 -14.40
C VAL A 150 -0.28 -6.85 -15.51
N ALA A 151 -0.14 -5.73 -16.22
CA ALA A 151 0.60 -5.70 -17.48
C ALA A 151 1.37 -4.40 -17.73
N LYS A 152 0.75 -3.25 -17.47
CA LYS A 152 1.29 -1.94 -17.81
C LYS A 152 2.43 -1.59 -16.88
N CYS A 153 3.54 -1.06 -17.41
CA CYS A 153 4.67 -0.60 -16.60
C CYS A 153 4.20 0.27 -15.42
N ARG A 154 4.70 0.00 -14.20
CA ARG A 154 4.33 0.77 -13.01
C ARG A 154 4.60 2.27 -13.15
N ARG A 155 5.70 2.67 -13.82
CA ARG A 155 6.00 4.09 -14.11
C ARG A 155 5.02 4.70 -15.12
N ALA A 156 4.60 3.94 -16.13
CA ALA A 156 3.60 4.37 -17.09
C ALA A 156 2.17 4.47 -16.51
N LEU A 157 1.91 3.83 -15.37
CA LEU A 157 0.69 4.02 -14.58
C LEU A 157 0.76 5.28 -13.72
N ILE A 158 1.94 5.65 -13.23
CA ILE A 158 2.14 6.84 -12.38
C ILE A 158 2.18 8.12 -13.20
N ALA A 159 2.94 8.16 -14.30
CA ALA A 159 3.22 9.39 -15.06
C ALA A 159 1.97 10.23 -15.44
N PRO A 160 0.85 9.63 -15.90
CA PRO A 160 -0.34 10.41 -16.25
C PRO A 160 -0.95 11.19 -15.08
N HIS A 161 -0.76 10.75 -13.83
CA HIS A 161 -1.23 11.49 -12.64
C HIS A 161 -0.48 12.82 -12.43
N PHE A 162 0.69 12.97 -13.05
CA PHE A 162 1.52 14.18 -13.00
C PHE A 162 1.51 14.96 -14.31
N GLY A 163 0.63 14.59 -15.26
CA GLY A 163 0.60 15.21 -16.60
C GLY A 163 1.81 14.85 -17.46
N GLU A 164 2.55 13.79 -17.10
CA GLU A 164 3.72 13.33 -17.82
C GLU A 164 3.39 12.17 -18.76
N VAL A 165 4.15 12.06 -19.86
CA VAL A 165 4.11 10.94 -20.79
C VAL A 165 5.32 10.04 -20.52
N TRP A 166 5.09 8.73 -20.35
CA TRP A 166 6.16 7.78 -20.06
C TRP A 166 6.10 6.56 -20.98
N GLU A 167 7.22 6.31 -21.67
CA GLU A 167 7.41 5.12 -22.48
C GLU A 167 7.95 3.96 -21.64
N SER A 168 7.28 2.80 -21.71
CA SER A 168 7.64 1.64 -20.89
C SER A 168 9.08 1.15 -21.14
N ALA A 169 9.66 1.42 -22.32
CA ALA A 169 11.05 1.10 -22.66
C ALA A 169 12.06 1.74 -21.69
N HIS A 170 11.77 2.94 -21.17
CA HIS A 170 12.64 3.66 -20.23
C HIS A 170 12.63 3.07 -18.81
N CYS A 171 11.77 2.09 -18.52
CA CYS A 171 11.70 1.46 -17.21
C CYS A 171 12.93 0.60 -16.89
N ASN A 172 13.65 0.09 -17.91
CA ASN A 172 14.85 -0.74 -17.73
C ASN A 172 14.65 -1.92 -16.76
N LYS A 173 13.48 -2.59 -16.85
CA LYS A 173 13.09 -3.72 -15.98
C LYS A 173 13.09 -3.39 -14.47
N MET A 174 12.88 -2.12 -14.11
CA MET A 174 12.84 -1.64 -12.71
C MET A 174 11.43 -1.65 -12.10
N CYS A 175 10.53 -2.50 -12.58
CA CYS A 175 9.27 -2.82 -11.90
C CYS A 175 8.89 -4.28 -12.15
N ASP A 176 8.02 -4.82 -11.31
CA ASP A 176 7.53 -6.20 -11.37
C ASP A 176 6.95 -6.58 -12.74
N HIS A 177 6.18 -5.71 -13.38
CA HIS A 177 5.62 -5.96 -14.72
C HIS A 177 6.68 -5.99 -15.83
N CYS A 178 7.62 -5.04 -15.83
CA CYS A 178 8.67 -5.00 -16.86
C CYS A 178 9.78 -6.02 -16.63
N ALA A 179 9.99 -6.44 -15.38
CA ALA A 179 10.99 -7.46 -15.03
C ALA A 179 10.48 -8.88 -15.32
N SER A 180 9.17 -9.11 -15.20
CA SER A 180 8.58 -10.43 -15.44
C SER A 180 8.35 -10.67 -16.93
N THR A 181 8.88 -11.80 -17.41
CA THR A 181 8.57 -12.34 -18.75
C THR A 181 7.53 -13.46 -18.71
N GLN A 182 7.04 -13.81 -17.51
CA GLN A 182 6.30 -15.07 -17.28
C GLN A 182 4.78 -14.91 -17.21
N TYR A 183 4.26 -13.69 -17.11
CA TYR A 183 2.82 -13.48 -16.97
C TYR A 183 2.14 -13.42 -18.33
N GLN A 184 1.42 -14.48 -18.68
CA GLN A 184 0.47 -14.45 -19.80
C GLN A 184 -0.84 -13.83 -19.32
N VAL A 185 -1.13 -12.62 -19.78
CA VAL A 185 -2.40 -11.95 -19.52
C VAL A 185 -3.47 -12.58 -20.39
N LYS A 186 -4.48 -13.20 -19.75
CA LYS A 186 -5.65 -13.74 -20.43
C LYS A 186 -6.84 -12.81 -20.23
N ILE A 187 -7.46 -12.41 -21.33
CA ILE A 187 -8.71 -11.67 -21.28
C ILE A 187 -9.83 -12.66 -20.95
N LYS A 188 -10.56 -12.38 -19.88
CA LYS A 188 -11.70 -13.18 -19.44
C LYS A 188 -12.95 -12.32 -19.49
N ASP A 189 -13.98 -12.81 -20.16
CA ASP A 189 -15.30 -12.21 -20.09
C ASP A 189 -15.87 -12.42 -18.67
N VAL A 190 -16.20 -11.32 -18.01
CA VAL A 190 -16.80 -11.29 -16.67
C VAL A 190 -18.22 -10.73 -16.68
N THR A 191 -18.85 -10.57 -17.85
CA THR A 191 -20.18 -9.98 -18.00
C THR A 191 -21.23 -10.72 -17.17
N GLN A 192 -21.23 -12.06 -17.22
CA GLN A 192 -22.18 -12.88 -16.45
C GLN A 192 -21.97 -12.71 -14.95
N PHE A 193 -20.72 -12.52 -14.54
CA PHE A 193 -20.40 -12.23 -13.15
C PHE A 193 -21.02 -10.88 -12.73
N ILE A 194 -20.79 -9.81 -13.50
CA ILE A 194 -21.36 -8.49 -13.17
C ILE A 194 -22.89 -8.53 -13.12
N LYS A 195 -23.54 -9.21 -14.07
CA LYS A 195 -25.01 -9.36 -14.09
C LYS A 195 -25.56 -9.99 -12.80
N LYS A 196 -24.91 -11.04 -12.28
CA LYS A 196 -25.31 -11.69 -11.02
C LYS A 196 -25.10 -10.77 -9.79
N LEU A 197 -24.06 -9.94 -9.79
CA LEU A 197 -23.86 -8.97 -8.71
C LEU A 197 -24.96 -7.91 -8.74
N LEU A 198 -25.27 -7.37 -9.92
CA LEU A 198 -26.31 -6.35 -10.09
C LEU A 198 -27.69 -6.87 -9.67
N SER A 199 -28.07 -8.09 -10.09
CA SER A 199 -29.35 -8.67 -9.67
C SER A 199 -29.46 -8.86 -8.15
N THR A 200 -28.35 -9.11 -7.47
CA THR A 200 -28.31 -9.22 -6.00
C THR A 200 -28.51 -7.85 -5.34
N LEU A 201 -27.91 -6.81 -5.91
CA LEU A 201 -28.04 -5.43 -5.42
C LEU A 201 -29.44 -4.84 -5.71
N ASP A 202 -30.07 -5.21 -6.82
CA ASP A 202 -31.44 -4.82 -7.15
C ASP A 202 -32.44 -5.42 -6.14
N ALA A 203 -32.20 -6.67 -5.70
CA ALA A 203 -33.02 -7.33 -4.68
C ALA A 203 -32.78 -6.79 -3.26
N ALA A 204 -31.57 -6.30 -2.97
CA ALA A 204 -31.16 -5.78 -1.68
C ALA A 204 -30.25 -4.55 -1.83
N PRO A 205 -30.82 -3.32 -1.80
CA PRO A 205 -30.05 -2.11 -2.12
C PRO A 205 -29.04 -1.69 -1.04
N ARG A 206 -29.08 -2.30 0.14
CA ARG A 206 -28.14 -2.02 1.25
C ARG A 206 -27.43 -3.29 1.70
N VAL A 207 -26.35 -3.62 1.01
CA VAL A 207 -25.56 -4.83 1.27
C VAL A 207 -24.10 -4.44 1.46
N THR A 208 -23.47 -4.97 2.52
CA THR A 208 -22.04 -4.76 2.71
C THR A 208 -21.24 -5.59 1.69
N PRO A 209 -20.01 -5.20 1.31
CA PRO A 209 -19.20 -5.99 0.40
C PRO A 209 -19.03 -7.46 0.84
N ALA A 210 -18.94 -7.70 2.15
CA ALA A 210 -18.89 -9.06 2.70
C ALA A 210 -20.18 -9.85 2.40
N LYS A 211 -21.35 -9.29 2.71
CA LYS A 211 -22.65 -9.92 2.40
C LYS A 211 -22.86 -10.15 0.90
N LEU A 212 -22.34 -9.25 0.06
CA LEU A 212 -22.40 -9.40 -1.40
C LEU A 212 -21.54 -10.58 -1.87
N LEU A 213 -20.35 -10.77 -1.29
CA LEU A 213 -19.50 -11.93 -1.55
C LEU A 213 -20.13 -13.23 -1.02
N ASP A 214 -20.76 -13.20 0.15
CA ASP A 214 -21.44 -14.37 0.72
C ASP A 214 -22.58 -14.84 -0.20
N ALA A 215 -23.45 -13.91 -0.64
CA ALA A 215 -24.51 -14.18 -1.60
C ALA A 215 -23.97 -14.70 -2.94
N TRP A 216 -22.81 -14.20 -3.37
CA TRP A 216 -22.15 -14.66 -4.58
C TRP A 216 -21.71 -16.11 -4.53
N TYR A 217 -21.07 -16.51 -3.42
CA TYR A 217 -20.56 -17.86 -3.19
C TYR A 217 -21.63 -18.88 -2.80
N GLY A 218 -22.89 -18.45 -2.68
CA GLY A 218 -24.01 -19.33 -2.35
C GLY A 218 -24.12 -19.64 -0.85
N ALA A 219 -23.45 -18.85 0.01
CA ALA A 219 -23.81 -18.81 1.42
C ALA A 219 -25.17 -18.12 1.54
N ASP A 220 -26.09 -18.73 2.29
CA ASP A 220 -27.48 -18.30 2.36
C ASP A 220 -27.59 -16.79 2.69
N PRO A 221 -28.19 -15.98 1.81
CA PRO A 221 -28.49 -14.58 2.07
C PRO A 221 -29.57 -14.38 3.14
N ALA A 222 -30.05 -15.41 3.86
CA ALA A 222 -31.05 -15.29 4.93
C ALA A 222 -30.69 -14.34 6.09
N GLY A 223 -29.48 -13.76 6.11
CA GLY A 223 -29.11 -12.59 6.93
C GLY A 223 -29.29 -11.22 6.25
N VAL A 224 -29.94 -11.17 5.09
CA VAL A 224 -30.32 -9.98 4.31
C VAL A 224 -31.83 -9.77 4.50
N LYS A 225 -32.22 -9.52 5.75
CA LYS A 225 -33.43 -8.78 6.12
C LYS A 225 -33.00 -7.64 7.03
#